data_AF-A0A4U9VQL7-F1
#
_entry.id   AF-A0A4U9VQL7-F1
#
_cell.length_a   1.000
_cell.length_b   1.000
_cell.length_c   1.000
_cell.angle_alpha   90.00
_cell.angle_beta   90.00
_cell.angle_gamma   90.00
#
_symmetry.space_group_name_H-M   'P 1'
#
loop_
_entity.id
_entity.type
_entity.pdbx_description
1 polymer ?
#
loop_
_entity_poly.entity_id
_entity_poly.type
_entity_poly.pdbx_seq_one_letter_code
_entity_poly.pdbx_strand_id
1 'polypeptide(L)' 'MGMPQTKSELISYLNKNIGELINVLNTGSPEFASDKSMEGYAKNNNVSLKSVSE' A
#
# COMPACT_ATOMS: atom_id res chain seq x y z
N MET A 1 14.18 -11.11 1.66
CA MET A 1 13.86 -11.17 3.10
C MET A 1 12.94 -12.37 3.29
N GLY A 2 13.22 -13.24 4.26
CA GLY A 2 12.32 -14.36 4.57
C GLY A 2 11.05 -13.88 5.26
N MET A 3 10.02 -14.72 5.27
CA MET A 3 8.80 -14.47 6.05
C MET A 3 9.15 -14.39 7.56
N PRO A 4 8.56 -13.48 8.34
CA PRO A 4 8.78 -13.43 9.78
C PRO A 4 8.50 -14.78 10.44
N GLN A 5 9.40 -15.24 11.31
CA GLN A 5 9.28 -16.53 12.03
C GLN A 5 8.92 -16.34 13.51
N THR A 6 9.09 -15.13 14.04
CA THR A 6 8.75 -14.81 15.43
C THR A 6 7.75 -13.66 15.54
N LYS A 7 7.11 -13.54 16.70
CA LYS A 7 6.19 -12.43 16.99
C LYS A 7 6.87 -11.07 16.87
N SER A 8 8.11 -10.94 17.38
CA SER A 8 8.87 -9.67 17.31
C SER A 8 9.26 -9.32 15.88
N GLU A 9 9.66 -10.32 15.07
CA GLU A 9 9.92 -10.11 13.65
C GLU A 9 8.66 -9.70 12.89
N LEU A 10 7.51 -10.31 13.19
CA LEU A 10 6.24 -9.95 12.56
C LEU A 10 5.86 -8.51 12.89
N ILE A 11 5.98 -8.10 14.16
CA ILE A 11 5.69 -6.73 14.59
C ILE A 11 6.64 -5.74 13.91
N SER A 12 7.94 -6.04 13.86
CA SER A 12 8.93 -5.20 13.18
C SER A 12 8.63 -5.06 11.68
N TYR A 13 8.30 -6.18 11.03
CA TYR A 13 7.92 -6.21 9.62
C TYR A 13 6.67 -5.36 9.36
N LEU A 14 5.63 -5.48 10.19
CA LEU A 14 4.41 -4.69 10.04
C LEU A 14 4.68 -3.20 10.26
N ASN A 15 5.38 -2.83 11.34
CA ASN A 15 5.70 -1.43 11.64
C ASN A 15 6.47 -0.76 10.49
N LYS A 16 7.46 -1.46 9.93
CA LYS A 16 8.22 -0.96 8.79
C LYS A 16 7.33 -0.74 7.56
N ASN A 17 6.64 -1.79 7.12
CA ASN A 17 5.88 -1.73 5.87
C ASN A 17 4.66 -0.80 5.94
N ILE A 18 3.96 -0.79 7.08
CA ILE A 18 2.83 0.13 7.30
C ILE A 18 3.33 1.57 7.43
N GLY A 19 4.45 1.81 8.11
CA GLY A 19 5.04 3.15 8.21
C GLY A 19 5.46 3.71 6.86
N GLU A 20 6.11 2.90 6.02
CA GLU A 20 6.48 3.28 4.65
C GLU A 20 5.22 3.58 3.79
N LEU A 21 4.19 2.74 3.88
CA LEU A 21 2.92 2.95 3.18
C LEU A 21 2.25 4.27 3.59
N ILE A 22 2.13 4.54 4.89
CA ILE A 22 1.51 5.78 5.39
C ILE A 22 2.27 7.01 4.90
N ASN A 23 3.61 6.97 4.90
CA ASN A 23 4.40 8.07 4.38
C ASN A 23 4.13 8.33 2.90
N VAL A 24 4.08 7.28 2.07
CA VAL A 24 3.74 7.41 0.65
C VAL A 24 2.35 8.04 0.48
N LEU A 25 1.34 7.54 1.20
CA LEU A 25 -0.02 8.07 1.13
C LEU A 25 -0.12 9.54 1.57
N ASN A 26 0.60 9.93 2.62
CA ASN A 26 0.59 11.30 3.14
C ASN A 26 1.36 12.29 2.25
N THR A 27 2.36 11.82 1.50
CA THR A 27 3.12 12.67 0.56
C THR A 27 2.44 12.80 -0.81
N GLY A 28 1.47 11.94 -1.12
CA GLY A 28 0.70 11.99 -2.36
C GLY A 28 -0.25 13.18 -2.41
N SER A 29 -0.47 13.75 -3.61
CA SER A 29 -1.50 14.76 -3.79
C SER A 29 -2.89 14.10 -3.70
N PRO A 30 -3.79 14.57 -2.81
CA PRO A 30 -5.15 14.04 -2.70
C PRO A 30 -5.95 14.13 -4.00
N GLU A 31 -5.59 15.07 -4.89
CA GLU A 31 -6.23 15.29 -6.19
C GLU A 31 -6.09 14.09 -7.13
N PHE A 32 -4.92 13.43 -7.12
CA PHE A 32 -4.66 12.26 -7.97
C PHE A 32 -5.11 10.94 -7.34
N ALA A 33 -5.57 10.94 -6.09
CA ALA A 33 -5.96 9.70 -5.40
C ALA A 33 -7.20 9.01 -6.02
N SER A 34 -8.00 9.75 -6.79
CA SER A 34 -9.16 9.23 -7.52
C SER A 34 -8.82 8.75 -8.95
N ASP A 35 -7.61 9.02 -9.45
CA ASP A 35 -7.23 8.67 -10.82
C ASP A 35 -7.09 7.17 -10.99
N LYS A 36 -7.75 6.60 -12.01
CA LYS A 36 -7.65 5.17 -12.37
C LYS A 36 -6.39 4.88 -13.19
N SER A 37 -5.23 5.20 -12.63
CA SER A 37 -3.93 5.04 -13.28
C SER A 37 -3.15 3.82 -12.76
N MET A 38 -3.54 3.23 -11.64
CA MET A 38 -2.85 2.09 -11.05
C MET A 38 -3.37 0.78 -11.65
N GLU A 39 -2.47 -0.15 -11.98
CA GLU A 39 -2.87 -1.49 -12.43
C GLU A 39 -3.47 -2.29 -11.27
N GLY A 40 -4.67 -2.83 -11.46
CA GLY A 40 -5.36 -3.66 -10.48
C GLY A 40 -5.04 -5.15 -10.64
N TYR A 41 -5.61 -5.96 -9.75
CA TYR A 41 -5.35 -7.41 -9.69
C TYR A 41 -5.76 -8.17 -10.97
N ALA A 42 -6.86 -7.74 -11.61
CA ALA A 42 -7.32 -8.32 -12.86
C ALA A 42 -6.65 -7.61 -14.04
N LYS A 43 -6.25 -8.38 -15.05
CA LYS A 43 -5.63 -7.83 -16.26
C LYS A 43 -6.54 -6.78 -16.90
N ASN A 44 -5.97 -5.64 -17.27
CA ASN A 44 -6.66 -4.48 -17.85
C ASN A 44 -7.72 -3.83 -16.92
N ASN A 45 -7.65 -4.04 -15.60
CA ASN A 45 -8.49 -3.35 -14.64
C ASN A 45 -7.68 -2.28 -13.91
N ASN A 46 -7.74 -1.05 -14.39
CA ASN A 46 -7.09 0.05 -13.67
C ASN A 46 -7.95 0.52 -12.50
N VAL A 47 -7.30 0.73 -11.36
CA VAL A 47 -7.88 1.14 -10.09
C VAL A 47 -7.33 2.50 -9.66
N SER A 48 -8.06 3.18 -8.79
CA SER A 48 -7.57 4.39 -8.13
C SER A 48 -6.96 4.04 -6.77
N LEU A 49 -6.08 4.90 -6.27
CA LEU A 49 -5.51 4.75 -4.94
C LEU A 49 -6.61 4.64 -3.87
N LYS A 50 -7.68 5.43 -3.99
CA LYS A 50 -8.85 5.34 -3.08
C LYS A 50 -9.53 3.98 -3.10
N SER A 51 -9.70 3.36 -4.27
CA SER A 51 -10.35 2.06 -4.38
C SER A 51 -9.54 0.88 -3.84
N VAL A 52 -8.25 1.07 -3.56
CA VAL A 52 -7.40 0.07 -2.89
C VAL A 52 -7.59 0.12 -1.36
N SER A 53 -8.13 1.22 -0.83
CA SER A 53 -8.38 1.41 0.61
C SER A 53 -9.78 1.01 1.09
N GLU A 54 -10.67 0.60 0.18
CA GLU A 54 -12.06 0.16 0.45
C GLU A 54 -12.20 -1.36 0.32
#